data_AF-A0A940V7T7-F1
#
_entry.id   AF-A0A940V7T7-F1
#
_cell.length_a   1.000
_cell.length_b   1.000
_cell.length_c   1.000
_cell.angle_alpha   90.00
_cell.angle_beta   90.00
_cell.angle_gamma   90.00
#
_symmetry.space_group_name_H-M   'P 1'
#
loop_
_entity.id
_entity.type
_entity.pdbx_description
1 polymer ?
#
loop_
_entity_poly.entity_id
_entity_poly.type
_entity_poly.pdbx_seq_one_letter_code
_entity_poly.pdbx_strand_id
1 'polypeptide(L)'
;MNETLLNAAQMHKLDANQLLEKINSVEQGEMSEAAKSKAQPAGSILQMDKKTFAIAPHIPAGVATPDILRKIADVAEKYQAAAIKVTSAQRIAIVGLQPEDIPKAWEDLGMDPGHLL
;
A
#
# COMPACT_ATOMS: atom_id res chain seq x y z
N MET A 1 14.25 -4.70 21.45
CA MET A 1 12.86 -4.30 21.78
C MET A 1 12.65 -2.91 21.17
N ASN A 2 11.71 -2.73 20.25
CA ASN A 2 11.51 -1.44 19.55
C ASN A 2 10.61 -0.50 20.38
N GLU A 3 10.69 0.82 20.12
CA GLU A 3 9.90 1.83 20.84
C GLU A 3 8.39 1.59 20.73
N THR A 4 7.92 1.07 19.59
CA THR A 4 6.51 0.74 19.35
C THR A 4 5.99 -0.29 20.35
N LEU A 5 6.74 -1.35 20.62
CA LEU A 5 6.35 -2.42 21.56
C LEU A 5 6.40 -1.94 23.01
N LEU A 6 7.37 -1.10 23.36
CA LEU A 6 7.47 -0.48 24.68
C LEU A 6 6.26 0.45 24.95
N ASN A 7 5.90 1.29 23.98
CA ASN A 7 4.75 2.18 24.08
C ASN A 7 3.43 1.40 24.17
N ALA A 8 3.28 0.33 23.37
CA ALA A 8 2.11 -0.53 23.43
C ALA A 8 1.99 -1.26 24.78
N ALA A 9 3.09 -1.81 25.30
CA ALA A 9 3.13 -2.46 26.59
C ALA A 9 2.78 -1.49 27.73
N GLN A 10 3.32 -0.27 27.69
CA GLN A 10 3.02 0.77 28.66
C GLN A 10 1.55 1.23 28.62
N MET A 11 0.96 1.41 27.44
CA MET A 11 -0.45 1.79 27.28
C MET A 11 -1.40 0.74 27.84
N HIS A 12 -1.07 -0.54 27.66
CA HIS A 12 -1.91 -1.66 28.11
C HIS A 12 -1.54 -2.21 29.49
N LYS A 13 -0.57 -1.59 30.19
CA LYS A 13 -0.03 -2.06 31.48
C LYS A 13 0.44 -3.51 31.43
N LEU A 14 1.01 -3.92 30.30
CA LEU A 14 1.54 -5.27 30.06
C LEU A 14 3.06 -5.27 30.22
N ASP A 15 3.62 -6.42 30.59
CA ASP A 15 5.08 -6.60 30.60
C ASP A 15 5.60 -6.74 29.15
N ALA A 16 6.56 -5.89 28.78
CA ALA A 16 7.06 -5.81 27.42
C ALA A 16 7.83 -7.06 26.99
N ASN A 17 8.50 -7.76 27.93
CA ASN A 17 9.21 -8.99 27.64
C ASN A 17 8.23 -10.15 27.41
N GLN A 18 7.20 -10.26 28.25
CA GLN A 18 6.14 -11.26 28.05
C GLN A 18 5.36 -11.04 26.76
N LEU A 19 5.13 -9.77 26.38
CA LEU A 19 4.49 -9.44 25.11
C LEU A 19 5.38 -9.83 23.92
N LEU A 20 6.69 -9.55 24.02
CA LEU A 20 7.66 -9.92 22.98
C LEU A 20 7.79 -11.44 22.83
N GLU A 21 7.85 -12.20 23.92
CA GLU A 21 7.87 -13.66 23.89
C GLU A 21 6.60 -14.22 23.27
N LYS A 22 5.42 -13.70 23.64
CA LYS A 22 4.15 -14.10 23.02
C LYS A 22 4.16 -13.83 21.52
N ILE A 23 4.57 -12.65 21.09
CA ILE A 23 4.64 -12.28 19.66
C ILE A 23 5.60 -13.20 18.91
N ASN A 24 6.78 -13.48 19.48
CA ASN A 24 7.79 -14.33 18.84
C ASN A 24 7.41 -15.82 18.86
N SER A 25 6.52 -16.24 19.77
CA SER A 25 6.00 -17.61 19.83
C SER A 25 4.85 -17.88 18.84
N VAL A 26 4.30 -16.83 18.19
CA VAL A 26 3.32 -17.02 17.11
C VAL A 26 4.08 -17.53 15.88
N GLU A 27 3.88 -18.80 15.54
CA GLU A 27 4.33 -19.33 14.25
C GLU A 27 3.72 -18.50 13.12
N GLN A 28 4.57 -17.81 12.36
CA GLN A 28 4.16 -17.16 11.12
C GLN A 28 3.93 -18.24 10.06
N GLY A 29 2.75 -18.87 10.12
CA GLY A 29 2.33 -19.83 9.12
C GLY A 29 2.17 -19.18 7.75
N GLU A 30 2.45 -19.93 6.68
CA GLU A 30 2.15 -19.50 5.32
C GLU A 30 0.64 -19.23 5.18
N MET A 31 0.28 -18.09 4.57
CA MET A 31 -1.12 -17.74 4.33
C MET A 31 -1.84 -18.82 3.53
N SER A 32 -3.03 -19.22 3.97
CA SER A 32 -3.88 -20.18 3.24
C SER A 32 -4.23 -19.65 1.83
N GLU A 33 -4.46 -20.55 0.87
CA GLU A 33 -4.84 -20.19 -0.51
C GLU A 33 -6.06 -19.27 -0.58
N ALA A 34 -7.04 -19.47 0.31
CA ALA A 34 -8.23 -18.64 0.43
C ALA A 34 -7.93 -17.24 1.00
N ALA A 35 -6.86 -17.09 1.78
CA ALA A 35 -6.35 -15.79 2.22
C ALA A 35 -5.52 -15.11 1.13
N LYS A 36 -4.80 -15.87 0.29
CA LYS A 36 -4.07 -15.36 -0.88
C LYS A 36 -5.03 -14.83 -1.96
N SER A 37 -6.15 -15.50 -2.23
CA SER A 37 -7.13 -15.03 -3.24
C SER A 37 -7.95 -13.81 -2.80
N LYS A 38 -8.02 -13.55 -1.49
CA LYS A 38 -8.57 -12.32 -0.89
C LYS A 38 -7.50 -11.29 -0.54
N ALA A 39 -6.23 -11.59 -0.78
CA ALA A 39 -5.15 -10.68 -0.48
C ALA A 39 -5.20 -9.53 -1.49
N GLN A 40 -5.57 -8.36 -0.99
CA GLN A 40 -5.43 -7.12 -1.73
C GLN A 40 -3.98 -6.96 -2.17
N PRO A 41 -3.71 -6.71 -3.47
CA PRO A 41 -2.35 -6.49 -3.96
C PRO A 41 -1.64 -5.42 -3.12
N ALA A 42 -0.38 -5.67 -2.75
CA ALA A 42 0.37 -4.79 -1.87
C ALA A 42 0.41 -3.35 -2.42
N GLY A 43 0.24 -2.36 -1.54
CA GLY A 43 0.25 -0.94 -1.92
C GLY A 43 -0.95 -0.47 -2.75
N SER A 44 -1.97 -1.30 -2.96
CA SER A 44 -3.18 -0.91 -3.68
C SER A 44 -4.34 -0.55 -2.76
N ILE A 45 -5.36 0.13 -3.30
CA ILE A 45 -6.60 0.53 -2.61
C ILE A 45 -7.79 -0.04 -3.40
N LEU A 46 -8.51 -1.00 -2.82
CA LEU A 46 -9.73 -1.55 -3.41
C LEU A 46 -10.78 -0.45 -3.64
N GLN A 47 -11.36 -0.40 -4.83
CA GLN A 47 -12.39 0.57 -5.20
C GLN A 47 -13.80 0.08 -4.86
N MET A 48 -14.78 0.98 -4.93
CA MET A 48 -16.18 0.71 -4.57
C MET A 48 -16.85 -0.39 -5.42
N ASP A 49 -16.34 -0.62 -6.63
CA ASP A 49 -16.80 -1.71 -7.50
C ASP A 49 -16.37 -3.10 -7.02
N LYS A 50 -15.52 -3.18 -5.97
CA LYS A 50 -14.94 -4.39 -5.38
C LYS A 50 -14.18 -5.26 -6.38
N LYS A 51 -13.77 -4.70 -7.52
CA LYS A 51 -13.09 -5.42 -8.61
C LYS A 51 -11.81 -4.72 -9.01
N THR A 52 -11.84 -3.39 -9.10
CA THR A 52 -10.68 -2.62 -9.49
C THR A 52 -9.98 -2.01 -8.28
N PHE A 53 -8.73 -1.64 -8.53
CA PHE A 53 -7.84 -1.12 -7.53
C PHE A 53 -7.31 0.25 -7.98
N ALA A 54 -6.83 1.01 -7.00
CA ALA A 54 -6.07 2.21 -7.23
C ALA A 54 -4.70 2.09 -6.60
N ILE A 55 -3.70 2.73 -7.20
CA ILE A 55 -2.36 2.90 -6.62
C ILE A 55 -2.07 4.39 -6.53
N ALA A 56 -1.43 4.79 -5.44
CA ALA A 56 -1.06 6.18 -5.19
C ALA A 56 0.44 6.24 -4.88
N PRO A 57 1.30 6.62 -5.86
CA PRO A 57 2.72 6.77 -5.61
C PRO A 57 3.00 7.88 -4.59
N HIS A 58 4.04 7.70 -3.78
CA HIS A 58 4.51 8.74 -2.89
C HIS A 58 5.21 9.85 -3.67
N ILE A 59 4.67 11.08 -3.58
CA ILE A 59 5.30 12.29 -4.13
C ILE A 59 5.80 13.13 -2.94
N PRO A 60 7.12 13.21 -2.69
CA PRO A 60 7.67 13.95 -1.56
C PRO A 60 7.22 15.41 -1.56
N ALA A 61 6.68 15.86 -0.42
CA ALA A 61 6.14 17.21 -0.21
C ALA A 61 5.10 17.68 -1.25
N GLY A 62 4.51 16.77 -2.04
CA GLY A 62 3.60 17.13 -3.13
C GLY A 62 4.27 17.90 -4.29
N VAL A 63 5.60 17.89 -4.37
CA VAL A 63 6.35 18.57 -5.44
C VAL A 63 6.70 17.55 -6.51
N ALA A 64 6.18 17.75 -7.73
CA ALA A 64 6.43 16.88 -8.87
C ALA A 64 7.18 17.62 -9.98
N THR A 65 8.14 16.95 -10.62
CA THR A 65 8.72 17.39 -11.89
C THR A 65 7.81 16.95 -13.05
N PRO A 66 7.94 17.56 -14.24
CA PRO A 66 7.20 17.11 -15.43
C PRO A 66 7.41 15.63 -15.75
N ASP A 67 8.58 15.08 -15.45
CA ASP A 67 8.91 13.69 -15.74
C ASP A 67 8.19 12.71 -14.81
N ILE A 68 7.97 13.08 -13.54
CA ILE A 68 7.13 12.30 -12.62
C ILE A 68 5.69 12.24 -13.15
N LEU A 69 5.15 13.38 -13.58
CA LEU A 69 3.79 13.46 -14.09
C LEU A 69 3.63 12.68 -15.40
N ARG A 70 4.61 12.75 -16.30
CA ARG A 70 4.64 11.91 -17.52
C ARG A 70 4.68 10.44 -17.17
N LYS A 71 5.53 10.02 -16.24
CA LYS A 71 5.60 8.62 -15.81
C LYS A 71 4.27 8.09 -15.28
N ILE A 72 3.56 8.90 -14.48
CA ILE A 72 2.22 8.55 -13.99
C ILE A 72 1.22 8.43 -15.14
N ALA A 73 1.28 9.35 -16.12
CA ALA A 73 0.43 9.31 -17.30
C ALA A 73 0.71 8.06 -18.17
N ASP A 74 1.98 7.77 -18.45
CA ASP A 74 2.41 6.61 -19.25
C ASP A 74 1.94 5.29 -18.62
N VAL A 75 2.07 5.15 -17.29
CA VAL A 75 1.57 3.98 -16.56
C VAL A 75 0.04 3.91 -16.63
N ALA A 76 -0.66 5.03 -16.41
CA ALA A 76 -2.11 5.06 -16.49
C ALA A 76 -2.62 4.64 -17.87
N GLU A 77 -1.98 5.09 -18.95
CA GLU A 77 -2.30 4.70 -20.33
C GLU A 77 -1.98 3.22 -20.60
N LYS A 78 -0.80 2.75 -20.19
CA LYS A 78 -0.34 1.35 -20.41
C LYS A 78 -1.29 0.33 -19.82
N TYR A 79 -1.86 0.61 -18.65
CA TYR A 79 -2.78 -0.29 -17.94
C TYR A 79 -4.25 0.09 -18.13
N GLN A 80 -4.56 0.99 -19.07
CA GLN A 80 -5.93 1.43 -19.39
C GLN A 80 -6.72 1.85 -18.14
N ALA A 81 -6.06 2.61 -17.26
CA ALA A 81 -6.67 3.10 -16.03
C ALA A 81 -7.93 3.91 -16.35
N ALA A 82 -8.95 3.78 -15.49
CA ALA A 82 -10.20 4.52 -15.66
C ALA A 82 -10.02 6.03 -15.47
N ALA A 83 -9.13 6.43 -14.55
CA ALA A 83 -8.83 7.84 -14.30
C ALA A 83 -7.51 8.03 -13.54
N ILE A 84 -6.93 9.22 -13.70
CA ILE A 84 -5.97 9.79 -12.76
C ILE A 84 -6.74 10.74 -11.83
N LYS A 85 -6.73 10.44 -10.53
CA LYS A 85 -7.48 11.17 -9.50
C LYS A 85 -6.53 11.93 -8.59
N VAL A 86 -6.75 13.24 -8.46
CA VAL A 86 -6.15 14.04 -7.40
C VAL A 86 -7.03 13.95 -6.15
N THR A 87 -6.43 13.63 -5.01
CA THR A 87 -7.15 13.47 -3.72
C THR A 87 -7.11 14.76 -2.90
N SER A 88 -8.00 14.89 -1.92
CA SER A 88 -8.01 16.03 -0.98
C SER A 88 -6.72 16.16 -0.17
N ALA A 89 -5.97 15.07 -0.02
CA ALA A 89 -4.65 15.04 0.61
C ALA A 89 -3.51 15.34 -0.37
N GLN A 90 -3.80 15.96 -1.53
CA GLN A 90 -2.81 16.33 -2.55
C GLN A 90 -2.00 15.16 -3.11
N ARG A 91 -2.56 13.94 -3.08
CA ARG A 91 -1.97 12.75 -3.71
C ARG A 91 -2.56 12.55 -5.11
N ILE A 92 -1.76 12.03 -6.03
CA ILE A 92 -2.19 11.58 -7.35
C ILE A 92 -2.35 10.06 -7.30
N ALA A 93 -3.52 9.56 -7.69
CA ALA A 93 -3.83 8.13 -7.73
C ALA A 93 -4.21 7.69 -9.15
N ILE A 94 -3.70 6.54 -9.57
CA ILE A 94 -4.12 5.85 -10.79
C ILE A 94 -5.23 4.88 -10.38
N VAL A 95 -6.42 5.05 -10.94
CA VAL A 95 -7.65 4.36 -10.51
C VAL A 95 -8.18 3.47 -11.64
N GLY A 96 -8.71 2.30 -11.29
CA GLY A 96 -9.36 1.39 -12.24
C GLY A 96 -8.43 0.29 -12.76
N LEU A 97 -7.38 -0.03 -12.03
CA LEU A 97 -6.43 -1.08 -12.39
C LEU A 97 -6.97 -2.46 -12.02
N GLN A 98 -6.64 -3.46 -12.84
CA GLN A 98 -6.94 -4.87 -12.54
C GLN A 98 -5.97 -5.41 -11.48
N PRO A 99 -6.40 -6.33 -10.61
CA PRO A 99 -5.55 -6.87 -9.54
C PRO A 99 -4.25 -7.50 -10.05
N GLU A 100 -4.30 -8.19 -11.18
CA GLU A 100 -3.16 -8.84 -11.83
C GLU A 100 -2.09 -7.87 -12.34
N ASP A 101 -2.47 -6.63 -12.62
CA ASP A 101 -1.58 -5.62 -13.20
C ASP A 101 -0.89 -4.77 -12.13
N ILE A 102 -1.36 -4.79 -10.89
CA ILE A 102 -0.82 -3.97 -9.80
C ILE A 102 0.69 -4.15 -9.60
N PRO A 103 1.24 -5.38 -9.53
CA PRO A 103 2.68 -5.55 -9.32
C PRO A 103 3.51 -4.94 -10.46
N LYS A 104 3.04 -5.09 -11.71
CA LYS A 104 3.73 -4.57 -12.90
C LYS A 104 3.60 -3.04 -13.00
N ALA A 105 2.45 -2.49 -12.63
CA ALA A 105 2.23 -1.05 -12.56
C ALA A 105 3.16 -0.39 -11.54
N TRP A 106 3.41 -1.03 -10.39
CA TRP A 106 4.39 -0.57 -9.42
C TRP A 106 5.83 -0.64 -9.94
N GLU A 107 6.20 -1.73 -10.62
CA GLU A 107 7.52 -1.88 -11.24
C GLU A 107 7.77 -0.79 -12.29
N ASP A 108 6.80 -0.56 -13.17
CA ASP A 108 6.87 0.50 -14.19
C ASP A 108 6.95 1.90 -13.55
N LEU A 109 6.16 2.15 -12.50
CA LEU A 109 6.22 3.40 -11.75
C LEU A 109 7.57 3.60 -11.07
N GLY A 110 8.22 2.53 -10.59
CA GLY A 110 9.50 2.59 -9.88
C GLY A 110 9.48 3.59 -8.71
N MET A 111 8.33 3.70 -8.05
CA MET A 111 8.06 4.62 -6.94
C MET A 111 7.51 3.82 -5.76
N ASP A 112 7.76 4.30 -4.55
CA ASP A 112 7.21 3.65 -3.36
C ASP A 112 5.71 3.96 -3.20
N PRO A 113 4.93 3.02 -2.64
CA PRO A 113 3.56 3.28 -2.24
C PRO A 113 3.47 4.45 -1.26
N GLY A 114 2.51 5.34 -1.49
CA GLY A 114 2.15 6.37 -0.52
C GLY A 114 1.72 5.71 0.79
N HIS A 115 2.42 5.99 1.88
CA HIS A 115 2.01 5.52 3.20
C HIS A 115 0.62 6.05 3.54
N LEU A 116 -0.28 5.14 3.91
CA LEU A 116 -1.49 5.43 4.67
C LEU A 116 -1.02 5.73 6.10
N LEU A 117 -0.78 7.00 6.42
CA LEU A 117 -0.73 7.47 7.80
C LEU A 117 -2.14 7.65 8.33
#